data_AF-A0A844S8Y4-F1
#
_entry.id   AF-A0A844S8Y4-F1
#
_cell.length_a   1.000
_cell.length_b   1.000
_cell.length_c   1.000
_cell.angle_alpha   90.00
_cell.angle_beta   90.00
_cell.angle_gamma   90.00
#
_symmetry.space_group_name_H-M   'P 1'
#
loop_
_entity.id
_entity.type
_entity.pdbx_description
1 polymer ?
#
loop_
_entity_poly.entity_id
_entity_poly.type
_entity_poly.pdbx_seq_one_letter_code
_entity_poly.pdbx_strand_id
1 'polypeptide(L)' 'MTELRLSKRIDPLDKSVCAEAERLRKEARGTPPGVERDRLIRRARQAEAACRMTRWLASQELQPPA' A
#
# COMPACT_ATOMS: atom_id res chain seq x y z
N MET A 1 -4.68 29.40 3.90
CA MET A 1 -4.34 28.22 3.08
C MET A 1 -4.34 27.00 3.99
N THR A 2 -5.43 26.23 3.97
CA THR A 2 -5.57 25.01 4.79
C THR A 2 -4.63 23.93 4.25
N GLU A 3 -3.45 23.81 4.85
CA GLU A 3 -2.59 22.64 4.68
C GLU A 3 -3.41 21.42 5.08
N LEU A 4 -3.76 20.63 4.06
CA LEU A 4 -4.72 19.55 4.22
C LEU A 4 -4.13 18.53 5.21
N ARG A 5 -4.89 18.22 6.27
CA ARG A 5 -4.63 17.13 7.24
C ARG A 5 -4.53 15.72 6.60
N LEU A 6 -4.44 15.65 5.27
CA LEU A 6 -4.26 14.45 4.47
C LEU A 6 -2.83 13.91 4.58
N SER A 7 -1.81 14.76 4.59
CA SER A 7 -0.40 14.33 4.72
C SER A 7 -0.20 13.42 5.93
N LYS A 8 -0.70 13.88 7.10
CA LYS A 8 -0.65 13.13 8.36
C LYS A 8 -1.50 11.86 8.37
N ARG A 9 -2.45 11.72 7.44
CA ARG A 9 -3.34 10.55 7.30
C ARG A 9 -2.81 9.54 6.28
N ILE A 10 -2.00 9.97 5.31
CA ILE A 10 -1.37 9.12 4.30
C ILE A 10 -0.25 8.29 4.93
N ASP A 11 0.54 8.86 5.85
CA ASP A 11 1.62 8.16 6.58
C ASP A 11 1.19 6.86 7.32
N PRO A 12 0.16 6.88 8.18
CA PRO A 12 -0.27 5.66 8.88
C PRO A 12 -1.02 4.68 7.95
N LEU A 13 -1.67 5.17 6.90
CA LEU A 13 -2.36 4.33 5.92
C LEU A 13 -1.36 3.55 5.06
N ASP A 14 -0.27 4.20 4.63
CA ASP A 14 0.79 3.58 3.83
C ASP A 14 1.41 2.39 4.58
N LYS A 15 1.80 2.61 5.84
CA LYS A 15 2.39 1.56 6.70
C LYS A 15 1.46 0.35 6.88
N SER A 16 0.16 0.57 7.03
CA SER A 16 -0.81 -0.51 7.19
C SER A 16 -1.00 -1.31 5.89
N VAL A 17 -1.12 -0.63 4.76
CA VAL A 17 -1.36 -1.27 3.45
C VAL A 17 -0.13 -2.05 2.98
N CYS A 18 1.08 -1.52 3.18
CA CYS A 18 2.31 -2.26 2.86
C CYS A 18 2.49 -3.49 3.78
N ALA A 19 2.18 -3.36 5.08
CA ALA A 19 2.24 -4.49 6.02
C ALA A 19 1.21 -5.60 5.67
N GLU A 20 0.05 -5.22 5.14
CA GLU A 20 -0.97 -6.17 4.68
C GLU A 20 -0.52 -6.94 3.44
N ALA A 21 0.17 -6.29 2.49
CA ALA A 21 0.77 -6.96 1.35
C ALA A 21 1.78 -8.05 1.77
N GLU A 22 2.63 -7.76 2.76
CA GLU A 22 3.60 -8.72 3.30
C GLU A 22 2.92 -9.91 3.99
N ARG A 23 1.86 -9.65 4.77
CA ARG A 23 1.05 -10.70 5.41
C ARG A 23 0.42 -11.62 4.38
N LEU A 24 -0.22 -11.06 3.35
CA LEU A 24 -0.86 -11.82 2.27
C LEU A 24 0.18 -12.65 1.48
N ARG A 25 1.39 -12.13 1.27
CA ARG A 25 2.51 -12.89 0.68
C ARG A 25 2.96 -14.05 1.58
N LYS A 26 3.03 -13.84 2.88
CA LYS A 26 3.39 -14.89 3.85
C LYS A 26 2.34 -15.99 3.89
N GLU A 27 1.07 -15.61 3.89
CA GLU A 27 -0.06 -16.55 3.85
C GLU A 27 -0.07 -17.35 2.56
N ALA A 28 0.06 -16.67 1.41
CA ALA A 28 0.15 -17.33 0.09
C ALA A 28 1.29 -18.35 0.01
N ARG A 29 2.43 -18.11 0.69
CA ARG A 29 3.54 -19.08 0.73
C ARG A 29 3.19 -20.36 1.47
N GLY A 30 2.39 -20.27 2.53
CA GLY A 30 1.93 -21.43 3.32
C GLY A 30 0.74 -22.16 2.70
N THR A 31 -0.01 -21.53 1.78
CA THR A 31 -1.14 -22.16 1.09
C THR A 31 -0.65 -23.07 -0.03
N PRO A 32 -1.19 -24.31 -0.14
CA PRO A 32 -0.96 -25.18 -1.29
C PRO A 32 -1.35 -24.51 -2.62
N PRO A 33 -0.77 -24.94 -3.75
CA PRO A 33 -1.15 -24.45 -5.07
C PRO A 33 -2.64 -24.64 -5.32
N GLY A 34 -3.32 -23.59 -5.77
CA GLY A 34 -4.75 -23.62 -6.02
C GLY A 34 -5.38 -22.22 -6.03
N VAL A 35 -6.70 -22.18 -6.23
CA VAL A 35 -7.47 -20.94 -6.39
C VAL A 35 -7.29 -19.99 -5.20
N GLU A 36 -7.19 -20.53 -3.98
CA GLU A 36 -6.99 -19.74 -2.76
C GLU A 36 -5.61 -19.08 -2.71
N ARG A 37 -4.55 -19.81 -3.06
CA ARG A 37 -3.21 -19.23 -3.18
C ARG A 37 -3.18 -18.12 -4.22
N ASP A 38 -3.83 -18.32 -5.36
CA ASP A 38 -3.90 -17.30 -6.42
C ASP A 38 -4.69 -16.06 -5.99
N ARG A 39 -5.76 -16.24 -5.20
CA ARG A 39 -6.52 -15.13 -4.61
C ARG A 39 -5.64 -14.32 -3.65
N LEU A 40 -4.89 -14.99 -2.77
CA LEU A 40 -3.97 -14.34 -1.84
C LEU A 40 -2.86 -13.58 -2.58
N ILE A 41 -2.30 -14.17 -3.64
CA ILE A 41 -1.27 -13.52 -4.48
C ILE A 41 -1.84 -12.28 -5.18
N ARG A 42 -3.04 -12.37 -5.76
CA ARG A 42 -3.70 -11.21 -6.41
C ARG A 42 -3.94 -10.09 -5.41
N ARG A 43 -4.43 -10.42 -4.22
CA ARG A 43 -4.72 -9.44 -3.16
C ARG A 43 -3.44 -8.78 -2.64
N ALA A 44 -2.37 -9.55 -2.46
CA ALA A 44 -1.06 -9.01 -2.12
C ALA A 44 -0.56 -8.02 -3.17
N ARG A 45 -0.67 -8.33 -4.47
CA ARG A 45 -0.27 -7.42 -5.56
C ARG A 45 -1.08 -6.12 -5.57
N GLN A 46 -2.38 -6.18 -5.27
CA GLN A 46 -3.22 -4.99 -5.17
C GLN A 46 -2.79 -4.11 -4.00
N ALA A 47 -2.49 -4.71 -2.84
CA ALA A 47 -1.97 -3.98 -1.70
C ALA A 47 -0.59 -3.35 -1.98
N GLU A 48 0.31 -4.05 -2.68
CA GLU A 48 1.59 -3.48 -3.14
C GLU A 48 1.42 -2.31 -4.11
N ALA A 49 0.42 -2.37 -5.00
CA ALA A 49 0.10 -1.28 -5.90
C ALA A 49 -0.45 -0.07 -5.14
N ALA A 50 -1.37 -0.30 -4.19
CA ALA A 50 -1.93 0.75 -3.34
C ALA A 50 -0.85 1.43 -2.48
N CYS A 51 0.03 0.67 -1.83
CA CYS A 51 1.21 1.14 -1.09
C CYS A 51 2.14 2.01 -1.97
N ARG A 52 2.39 1.60 -3.22
CA ARG A 52 3.17 2.44 -4.15
C ARG A 52 2.46 3.73 -4.54
N MET A 53 1.15 3.69 -4.74
CA MET A 53 0.35 4.87 -5.07
C MET A 53 0.30 5.85 -3.90
N THR A 54 0.10 5.38 -2.67
CA THR A 54 0.14 6.22 -1.46
C THR A 54 1.49 6.87 -1.28
N ARG A 55 2.59 6.12 -1.47
CA ARG A 55 3.94 6.66 -1.44
C ARG A 55 4.18 7.71 -2.53
N TRP A 56 3.69 7.47 -3.76
CA TRP A 56 3.81 8.44 -4.85
C TRP A 56 3.03 9.74 -4.55
N LEU A 57 1.81 9.63 -4.04
CA LEU A 57 0.99 10.77 -3.64
C LEU A 57 1.61 11.55 -2.47
N ALA A 58 2.28 10.86 -1.54
CA ALA A 58 3.01 11.51 -0.44
C ALA A 58 4.30 12.20 -0.90
N SER A 59 4.97 11.66 -1.93
CA SER A 59 6.21 12.19 -2.48
C SER A 59 6.01 13.31 -3.50
N GLN A 60 4.79 13.55 -3.97
CA GLN A 60 4.44 14.74 -4.74
C GLN A 60 4.48 15.95 -3.82
N GLU A 61 5.70 16.44 -3.57
CA GLU A 61 5.93 17.72 -2.92
C GLU A 61 5.25 18.81 -3.75
N LEU A 62 4.13 19.30 -3.23
CA LEU A 62 3.57 20.61 -3.55
C LEU A 62 4.54 21.70 -3.06
N GLN A 63 5.80 21.70 -3.50
CA GLN A 63 6.65 22.88 -3.38
C GLN A 63 6.41 23.75 -4.61
N PRO A 64 5.71 24.89 -4.48
CA PRO A 64 5.79 25.91 -5.51
C PRO A 64 7.26 26.35 -5.62
N PRO A 65 7.79 26.56 -6.84
CA PRO A 65 9.11 27.14 -6.99
C PRO A 65 9.12 28.52 -6.34
N ALA A 66 10.18 28.80 -5.57
CA ALA A 66 10.43 30.09 -4.95
C ALA A 66 10.69 31.20 -5.99
#